data_AF-A7S7F4-F1
#
_entry.id   AF-A7S7F4-F1
#
_cell.length_a   1.000
_cell.length_b   1.000
_cell.length_c   1.000
_cell.angle_alpha   90.00
_cell.angle_beta   90.00
_cell.angle_gamma   90.00
#
_symmetry.space_group_name_H-M   'P 1'
#
loop_
_entity.id
_entity.type
_entity.pdbx_description
1 polymer ?
#
loop_
_entity_poly.entity_id
_entity_poly.type
_entity_poly.pdbx_seq_one_letter_code
_entity_poly.pdbx_strand_id
1 'polypeptide(L)'
;MYTYIIFTHTPRRKKQFAKALVQNNNCESYSSKMVLAVLTAVLFLACSTTYACDPKPMIIANEGQKPCMYLDIKGIKTIGVGYNMERSSARADFKSIGADFDKFYNGPLTKSTKECNCTAVPCLKEAQVYKLLDISLVTAVKDAQSVISTFESLCCSVQNTMVDMSFTLGGSSFRQFTTFAKFIERQWWKMAGDDLTVSKWCNAKGQDVNRCHRDAAIVAKGCGCTGQYSQTCTQGPGACCATAESCCKASFTYKGFITKTFDETGCCPFTKATCCTHNKCCKEGTFCCPTEPAVPTYCCPVDYPNCLPNQRCGRGDDVIEGFTIHHHG
;
A
#
# COMPACT_ATOMS: atom_id res chain seq x y z
N MET A 1 -12.03 -42.06 24.12
CA MET A 1 -10.75 -41.73 24.79
C MET A 1 -10.14 -40.54 24.06
N TYR A 2 -10.29 -39.33 24.60
CA TYR A 2 -9.75 -38.10 24.03
C TYR A 2 -8.49 -37.71 24.80
N THR A 3 -7.34 -37.75 24.13
CA THR A 3 -6.05 -37.31 24.70
C THR A 3 -5.88 -35.83 24.41
N TYR A 4 -5.95 -35.00 25.45
CA TYR A 4 -5.58 -33.59 25.39
C TYR A 4 -4.05 -33.46 25.45
N ILE A 5 -3.44 -32.81 24.46
CA ILE A 5 -2.03 -32.42 24.50
C ILE A 5 -1.96 -30.97 24.99
N ILE A 6 -1.48 -30.81 26.23
CA ILE A 6 -1.18 -29.51 26.85
C ILE A 6 0.21 -29.07 26.37
N PHE A 7 0.28 -27.98 25.62
CA PHE A 7 1.56 -27.31 25.32
C PHE A 7 1.88 -26.32 26.45
N THR A 8 2.93 -26.61 27.21
CA THR A 8 3.50 -25.67 28.17
C THR A 8 4.40 -24.67 27.44
N HIS A 9 4.02 -23.40 27.47
CA HIS A 9 4.83 -22.29 26.95
C HIS A 9 6.03 -22.05 27.88
N THR A 10 7.24 -22.23 27.35
CA THR A 10 8.48 -21.75 27.98
C THR A 10 8.80 -20.32 27.52
N PRO A 11 9.20 -19.40 28.42
CA PRO A 11 9.44 -18.00 28.07
C PRO A 11 10.78 -17.82 27.35
N ARG A 12 10.73 -17.21 26.15
CA ARG A 12 11.92 -16.81 25.38
C ARG A 12 12.68 -15.71 26.12
N ARG A 13 13.99 -15.94 26.34
CA ARG A 13 14.96 -14.94 26.80
C ARG A 13 15.03 -13.78 25.80
N LYS A 14 14.65 -12.58 26.25
CA LYS A 14 15.01 -11.32 25.59
C LYS A 14 16.53 -11.12 25.77
N LYS A 15 17.30 -11.22 24.68
CA LYS A 15 18.64 -10.60 24.62
C LYS A 15 18.51 -9.30 23.85
N GLN A 16 18.93 -8.23 24.50
CA GLN A 16 19.14 -6.90 23.94
C GLN A 16 20.04 -7.00 22.71
N PHE A 17 19.60 -6.44 21.58
CA PHE A 17 20.50 -5.93 20.56
C PHE A 17 20.20 -4.44 20.41
N ALA A 18 21.05 -3.66 21.07
CA ALA A 18 21.22 -2.25 20.79
C ALA A 18 22.48 -2.08 19.93
N LYS A 19 22.44 -1.08 19.05
CA LYS A 19 23.53 -0.49 18.26
C LYS A 19 24.07 -1.29 17.06
N ALA A 20 23.58 -0.91 15.88
CA ALA A 20 24.43 -0.50 14.76
C ALA A 20 23.60 0.38 13.81
N LEU A 21 23.55 1.70 14.06
CA LEU A 21 23.18 2.67 13.03
C LEU A 21 24.44 2.98 12.25
N VAL A 22 24.47 2.52 11.00
CA VAL A 22 25.45 2.94 10.01
C VAL A 22 25.06 4.36 9.60
N GLN A 23 25.75 5.35 10.17
CA GLN A 23 25.86 6.67 9.56
C GLN A 23 26.96 6.57 8.50
N ASN A 24 26.60 6.75 7.24
CA ASN A 24 27.57 6.95 6.17
C ASN A 24 27.08 8.12 5.33
N ASN A 25 27.43 9.34 5.74
CA ASN A 25 27.14 10.59 5.04
C ASN A 25 28.45 11.39 4.94
N ASN A 26 29.26 11.11 3.91
CA ASN A 26 30.33 12.00 3.49
C ASN A 26 29.84 12.85 2.31
N CYS A 27 29.36 14.07 2.60
CA CYS A 27 29.40 15.17 1.65
C CYS A 27 30.71 15.93 1.88
N GLU A 28 31.81 15.47 1.30
CA GLU A 28 33.07 16.22 1.31
C GLU A 28 33.03 17.26 0.19
N SER A 29 32.94 18.53 0.59
CA SER A 29 33.11 19.70 -0.28
C SER A 29 34.60 19.90 -0.56
N TYR A 30 34.99 19.84 -1.84
CA TYR A 30 36.28 20.33 -2.32
C TYR A 30 36.28 21.87 -2.25
N SER A 31 37.08 22.45 -1.36
CA SER A 31 37.41 23.88 -1.34
C SER A 31 38.90 24.05 -1.62
N SER A 32 39.24 24.56 -2.80
CA SER A 32 40.57 25.07 -3.13
C SER A 32 40.52 26.58 -3.26
N LYS A 33 41.50 27.23 -2.65
CA LYS A 33 41.56 28.66 -2.30
C LYS A 33 41.54 29.58 -3.53
N MET A 34 40.64 30.57 -3.57
CA MET A 34 40.98 31.89 -4.11
C MET A 34 40.12 33.02 -3.51
N VAL A 35 40.85 34.07 -3.14
CA VAL A 35 40.50 35.34 -2.52
C VAL A 35 39.43 36.13 -3.29
N LEU A 36 38.46 36.75 -2.58
CA LEU A 36 38.17 38.20 -2.57
C LEU A 36 36.72 38.48 -2.11
N ALA A 37 36.57 39.39 -1.16
CA ALA A 37 35.34 39.71 -0.44
C ALA A 37 34.38 40.61 -1.25
N VAL A 38 33.13 40.16 -1.45
CA VAL A 38 31.94 41.01 -1.65
C VAL A 38 30.70 40.29 -1.10
N LEU A 39 29.99 40.95 -0.16
CA LEU A 39 28.65 40.64 0.38
C LEU A 39 28.15 39.18 0.26
N THR A 40 28.49 38.34 1.25
CA THR A 40 27.88 37.02 1.41
C THR A 40 26.49 37.14 2.02
N ALA A 41 25.47 37.21 1.16
CA ALA A 41 24.14 36.73 1.50
C ALA A 41 24.30 35.28 2.00
N VAL A 42 24.00 35.05 3.28
CA VAL A 42 24.02 33.73 3.91
C VAL A 42 22.91 32.90 3.29
N LEU A 43 23.20 32.28 2.14
CA LEU A 43 22.44 31.15 1.63
C LEU A 43 22.63 30.02 2.64
N PHE A 44 21.72 29.92 3.61
CA PHE A 44 21.42 28.68 4.28
C PHE A 44 20.88 27.71 3.22
N LEU A 45 21.78 27.06 2.48
CA LEU A 45 21.50 25.78 1.84
C LEU A 45 21.27 24.79 2.98
N ALA A 46 20.05 24.79 3.52
CA ALA A 46 19.54 23.67 4.26
C ALA A 46 19.60 22.48 3.31
N CYS A 47 20.62 21.65 3.48
CA CYS A 47 20.67 20.32 2.91
C CYS A 47 19.50 19.57 3.54
N SER A 48 18.33 19.67 2.91
CA SER A 48 17.17 18.87 3.26
C SER A 48 17.59 17.43 3.01
N THR A 49 18.00 16.75 4.06
CA THR A 49 18.20 15.31 4.04
C THR A 49 16.82 14.72 3.80
N THR A 50 16.48 14.50 2.53
CA THR A 50 15.35 13.67 2.16
C THR A 50 15.66 12.30 2.73
N TYR A 51 15.04 11.96 3.87
CA TYR A 51 15.14 10.62 4.42
C TYR A 51 14.51 9.68 3.41
N ALA A 52 15.34 9.03 2.60
CA ALA A 52 14.89 7.98 1.72
C ALA A 52 14.29 6.86 2.59
N CYS A 53 13.08 6.44 2.26
CA CYS A 53 12.39 5.42 3.00
C CYS A 53 13.11 4.07 2.84
N ASP A 54 13.29 3.33 3.94
CA ASP A 54 13.97 2.03 3.93
C ASP A 54 12.92 0.89 3.97
N PRO A 55 12.72 0.17 2.86
CA PRO A 55 11.77 -0.94 2.80
C PRO A 55 12.33 -2.26 3.37
N LYS A 56 13.64 -2.36 3.64
CA LYS A 56 14.28 -3.63 4.06
C LYS A 56 13.65 -4.25 5.30
N PRO A 57 13.36 -3.51 6.39
CA PRO A 57 12.79 -4.13 7.60
C PRO A 57 11.43 -4.79 7.34
N MET A 58 10.60 -4.18 6.48
CA MET A 58 9.30 -4.72 6.10
C MET A 58 9.46 -6.00 5.27
N ILE A 59 10.31 -5.96 4.24
CA ILE A 59 10.53 -7.11 3.36
C ILE A 59 11.16 -8.28 4.12
N ILE A 60 12.15 -8.03 4.98
CA ILE A 60 12.77 -9.07 5.81
C ILE A 60 11.74 -9.70 6.77
N ALA A 61 10.85 -8.89 7.34
CA ALA A 61 9.80 -9.40 8.23
C ALA A 61 8.76 -10.27 7.48
N ASN A 62 8.50 -9.97 6.20
CA ASN A 62 7.53 -10.68 5.38
C ASN A 62 8.11 -11.94 4.71
N GLU A 63 9.32 -11.85 4.14
CA GLU A 63 9.99 -12.94 3.42
C GLU A 63 10.75 -13.90 4.35
N GLY A 64 11.25 -13.37 5.47
CA GLY A 64 12.29 -14.02 6.25
C GLY A 64 13.66 -13.98 5.56
N GLN A 65 14.66 -14.53 6.25
CA GLN A 65 16.03 -14.56 5.79
C GLN A 65 16.58 -15.99 5.86
N LYS A 66 17.08 -16.52 4.73
CA LYS A 66 17.73 -17.83 4.64
C LYS A 66 19.06 -17.74 3.90
N PRO A 67 20.21 -17.82 4.60
CA PRO A 67 21.51 -17.66 3.94
C PRO A 67 21.90 -18.82 3.01
N CYS A 68 21.16 -19.93 3.00
CA CYS A 68 21.37 -21.09 2.15
C CYS A 68 20.24 -21.25 1.11
N MET A 69 20.52 -21.97 0.02
CA MET A 69 19.56 -22.22 -1.04
C MET A 69 18.39 -23.11 -0.57
N TYR A 70 17.17 -22.74 -0.94
CA TYR A 70 15.94 -23.51 -0.73
C TYR A 70 15.03 -23.44 -1.97
N LEU A 71 13.97 -24.26 -2.00
CA LEU A 71 12.89 -24.11 -2.99
C LEU A 71 11.76 -23.29 -2.36
N ASP A 72 11.34 -22.25 -3.07
CA ASP A 72 10.15 -21.51 -2.68
C ASP A 72 8.86 -22.36 -2.88
N ILE A 73 7.70 -21.75 -2.60
CA ILE A 73 6.41 -22.43 -2.75
C ILE A 73 6.08 -22.80 -4.21
N LYS A 74 6.79 -22.23 -5.19
CA LYS A 74 6.65 -22.50 -6.63
C LYS A 74 7.71 -23.51 -7.12
N GLY A 75 8.59 -23.99 -6.24
CA GLY A 75 9.67 -24.91 -6.61
C GLY A 75 10.88 -24.22 -7.25
N ILE A 76 11.01 -22.90 -7.11
CA ILE A 76 12.10 -22.10 -7.68
C ILE A 76 13.25 -22.01 -6.68
N LYS A 77 14.49 -22.20 -7.16
CA LYS A 77 15.69 -22.05 -6.32
C LYS A 77 15.84 -20.60 -5.83
N THR A 78 15.81 -20.44 -4.51
CA THR A 78 15.77 -19.15 -3.82
C THR A 78 16.82 -19.10 -2.71
N ILE A 79 17.37 -17.92 -2.43
CA ILE A 79 18.33 -17.71 -1.34
C ILE A 79 18.20 -16.30 -0.74
N GLY A 80 18.76 -16.08 0.45
CA GLY A 80 18.79 -14.78 1.10
C GLY A 80 17.40 -14.36 1.55
N VAL A 81 16.97 -13.20 1.09
CA VAL A 81 15.62 -12.65 1.32
C VAL A 81 14.88 -12.75 0.00
N GLY A 82 14.26 -13.90 -0.27
CA GLY A 82 13.43 -14.11 -1.48
C GLY A 82 14.14 -13.98 -2.84
N TYR A 83 15.47 -14.05 -2.92
CA TYR A 83 16.18 -13.85 -4.19
C TYR A 83 16.05 -15.08 -5.10
N ASN A 84 15.34 -14.92 -6.21
CA ASN A 84 15.22 -15.94 -7.26
C ASN A 84 16.56 -16.16 -7.96
N MET A 85 17.17 -17.35 -7.81
CA MET A 85 18.46 -17.70 -8.40
C MET A 85 18.39 -18.12 -9.87
N GLU A 86 17.19 -18.25 -10.44
CA GLU A 86 16.96 -18.67 -11.84
C GLU A 86 16.84 -17.49 -12.80
N ARG A 87 16.83 -16.25 -12.29
CA ARG A 87 16.85 -15.05 -13.14
C ARG A 87 18.16 -14.96 -13.93
N SER A 88 18.09 -14.41 -15.14
CA SER A 88 19.24 -14.30 -16.04
C SER A 88 20.42 -13.50 -15.46
N SER A 89 20.18 -12.53 -14.58
CA SER A 89 21.23 -11.75 -13.93
C SER A 89 21.90 -12.45 -12.74
N ALA A 90 21.43 -13.62 -12.30
CA ALA A 90 21.82 -14.19 -11.01
C ALA A 90 23.32 -14.43 -10.85
N ARG A 91 23.99 -14.90 -11.90
CA ARG A 91 25.45 -15.08 -11.89
C ARG A 91 26.20 -13.76 -11.72
N ALA A 92 25.76 -12.70 -12.39
CA ALA A 92 26.37 -11.37 -12.30
C ALA A 92 26.13 -10.75 -10.91
N ASP A 93 24.91 -10.90 -10.38
CA ASP A 93 24.53 -10.39 -9.06
C ASP A 93 25.36 -11.07 -7.96
N PHE A 94 25.53 -12.40 -8.00
CA PHE A 94 26.41 -13.14 -7.08
C PHE A 94 27.88 -12.70 -7.17
N LYS A 95 28.38 -12.52 -8.40
CA LYS A 95 29.74 -12.00 -8.60
C LYS A 95 29.91 -10.63 -7.95
N SER A 96 28.92 -9.74 -8.06
CA SER A 96 28.96 -8.39 -7.49
C SER A 96 29.01 -8.35 -5.96
N ILE A 97 28.44 -9.37 -5.30
CA ILE A 97 28.47 -9.52 -3.83
C ILE A 97 29.65 -10.37 -3.34
N GLY A 98 30.55 -10.77 -4.25
CA GLY A 98 31.70 -11.61 -3.94
C GLY A 98 31.33 -13.03 -3.54
N ALA A 99 30.25 -13.58 -4.11
CA ALA A 99 29.80 -14.95 -3.90
C ALA A 99 29.94 -15.79 -5.18
N ASP A 100 30.22 -17.08 -5.03
CA ASP A 100 30.30 -18.03 -6.13
C ASP A 100 28.92 -18.63 -6.41
N PHE A 101 28.26 -18.17 -7.47
CA PHE A 101 26.93 -18.65 -7.85
C PHE A 101 26.85 -20.18 -7.99
N ASP A 102 27.82 -20.80 -8.65
CA ASP A 102 27.76 -22.23 -8.97
C ASP A 102 27.89 -23.09 -7.71
N LYS A 103 28.70 -22.65 -6.74
CA LYS A 103 28.79 -23.28 -5.42
C LYS A 103 27.43 -23.37 -4.73
N PHE A 104 26.62 -22.30 -4.78
CA PHE A 104 25.30 -22.30 -4.16
C PHE A 104 24.26 -23.04 -4.99
N TYR A 105 24.22 -22.77 -6.30
CA TYR A 105 23.19 -23.30 -7.20
C TYR A 105 23.28 -24.82 -7.37
N ASN A 106 24.49 -25.39 -7.35
CA ASN A 106 24.75 -26.82 -7.43
C ASN A 106 24.90 -27.48 -6.05
N GLY A 107 24.79 -26.70 -4.97
CA GLY A 107 24.92 -27.19 -3.60
C GLY A 107 23.68 -27.98 -3.13
N PRO A 108 23.76 -28.64 -1.96
CA PRO A 108 22.64 -29.38 -1.40
C PRO A 108 21.45 -28.45 -1.12
N LEU A 109 20.24 -28.93 -1.42
CA LEU A 109 19.00 -28.19 -1.20
C LEU A 109 18.58 -28.23 0.27
N THR A 110 18.26 -27.06 0.83
CA THR A 110 17.60 -26.95 2.14
C THR A 110 16.09 -26.86 1.98
N LYS A 111 15.33 -27.60 2.78
CA LYS A 111 13.86 -27.47 2.81
C LYS A 111 13.47 -26.08 3.33
N SER A 112 12.50 -25.41 2.71
CA SER A 112 12.03 -24.08 3.13
C SER A 112 11.59 -24.00 4.60
N THR A 113 11.07 -25.11 5.14
CA THR A 113 10.63 -25.21 6.55
C THR A 113 11.76 -25.49 7.54
N LYS A 114 13.01 -25.62 7.08
CA LYS A 114 14.18 -25.89 7.91
C LYS A 114 15.10 -24.67 7.96
N GLU A 115 15.78 -24.55 9.09
CA GLU A 115 16.87 -23.59 9.25
C GLU A 115 18.10 -24.06 8.49
N CYS A 116 18.92 -23.10 8.06
CA CYS A 116 20.17 -23.38 7.36
C CYS A 116 21.20 -23.97 8.32
N ASN A 117 21.71 -25.18 8.03
CA ASN A 117 22.91 -25.70 8.68
C ASN A 117 24.15 -25.38 7.85
N CYS A 118 24.77 -24.24 8.11
CA CYS A 118 25.90 -23.73 7.32
C CYS A 118 27.20 -24.55 7.43
N THR A 119 27.24 -25.59 8.26
CA THR A 119 28.35 -26.56 8.26
C THR A 119 28.13 -27.67 7.24
N ALA A 120 26.88 -27.91 6.82
CA ALA A 120 26.50 -28.98 5.90
C ALA A 120 26.16 -28.46 4.49
N VAL A 121 25.77 -27.19 4.38
CA VAL A 121 25.43 -26.56 3.09
C VAL A 121 26.13 -25.20 2.94
N PRO A 122 26.42 -24.75 1.70
CA PRO A 122 26.89 -23.40 1.46
C PRO A 122 25.92 -22.35 2.01
N CYS A 123 26.45 -21.38 2.77
CA CYS A 123 25.73 -20.21 3.25
C CYS A 123 26.39 -18.90 2.81
N LEU A 124 25.57 -17.92 2.44
CA LEU A 124 25.96 -16.53 2.29
C LEU A 124 26.31 -15.93 3.65
N LYS A 125 27.30 -15.05 3.69
CA LYS A 125 27.53 -14.19 4.84
C LYS A 125 26.39 -13.17 4.95
N GLU A 126 26.12 -12.68 6.15
CA GLU A 126 25.07 -11.69 6.40
C GLU A 126 25.19 -10.47 5.46
N ALA A 127 26.39 -9.88 5.34
CA ALA A 127 26.63 -8.76 4.43
C ALA A 127 26.32 -9.07 2.95
N GLN A 128 26.48 -10.33 2.52
CA GLN A 128 26.16 -10.75 1.16
C GLN A 128 24.64 -10.89 0.96
N VAL A 129 23.93 -11.37 1.99
CA VAL A 129 22.45 -11.42 1.98
C VAL A 129 21.87 -10.02 1.83
N TYR A 130 22.37 -9.04 2.60
CA TYR A 130 21.90 -7.66 2.48
C TYR A 130 22.23 -7.02 1.13
N LYS A 131 23.44 -7.22 0.59
CA LYS A 131 23.77 -6.72 -0.75
C LYS A 131 22.88 -7.34 -1.84
N LEU A 132 22.54 -8.63 -1.70
CA LEU A 132 21.65 -9.30 -2.63
C LEU A 132 20.21 -8.76 -2.53
N LEU A 133 19.75 -8.46 -1.32
CA LEU A 133 18.48 -7.76 -1.10
C LEU A 133 18.51 -6.35 -1.72
N ASP A 134 19.59 -5.60 -1.57
CA ASP A 134 19.74 -4.27 -2.18
C ASP A 134 19.56 -4.33 -3.70
N ILE A 135 20.15 -5.33 -4.37
CA ILE A 135 20.00 -5.54 -5.81
C ILE A 135 18.52 -5.79 -6.18
N SER A 136 17.82 -6.66 -5.45
CA SER A 136 16.39 -6.90 -5.68
C SER A 136 15.54 -5.65 -5.44
N LEU A 137 15.90 -4.85 -4.44
CA LEU A 137 15.18 -3.62 -4.10
C LEU A 137 15.28 -2.56 -5.19
N VAL A 138 16.40 -2.46 -5.92
CA VAL A 138 16.49 -1.54 -7.07
C VAL A 138 15.38 -1.82 -8.09
N THR A 139 15.13 -3.09 -8.40
CA THR A 139 14.04 -3.47 -9.31
C THR A 139 12.67 -3.19 -8.69
N ALA A 140 12.46 -3.57 -7.43
CA ALA A 140 11.16 -3.41 -6.77
C ALA A 140 10.75 -1.93 -6.62
N VAL A 141 11.69 -1.04 -6.28
CA VAL A 141 11.46 0.41 -6.21
C VAL A 141 11.10 0.96 -7.58
N LYS A 142 11.86 0.61 -8.62
CA LYS A 142 11.57 1.06 -10.00
C LYS A 142 10.20 0.57 -10.48
N ASP A 143 9.87 -0.68 -10.17
CA ASP A 143 8.56 -1.25 -10.50
C ASP A 143 7.44 -0.48 -9.77
N ALA A 144 7.62 -0.19 -8.48
CA ALA A 144 6.64 0.58 -7.70
C ALA A 144 6.43 2.00 -8.25
N GLN A 145 7.52 2.71 -8.55
CA GLN A 145 7.50 4.03 -9.20
C GLN A 145 6.81 4.00 -10.57
N SER A 146 6.93 2.90 -11.32
CA SER A 146 6.27 2.74 -12.62
C SER A 146 4.76 2.52 -12.51
N VAL A 147 4.27 2.03 -11.36
CA VAL A 147 2.85 1.75 -11.11
C VAL A 147 2.16 2.95 -10.47
N ILE A 148 2.86 3.67 -9.58
CA ILE A 148 2.32 4.78 -8.81
C ILE A 148 3.02 6.07 -9.24
N SER A 149 2.37 6.89 -10.07
CA SER A 149 2.97 8.11 -10.63
C SER A 149 3.32 9.16 -9.56
N THR A 150 2.67 9.10 -8.39
CA THR A 150 2.88 9.99 -7.24
C THR A 150 3.80 9.39 -6.16
N PHE A 151 4.53 8.30 -6.46
CA PHE A 151 5.30 7.53 -5.49
C PHE A 151 6.18 8.39 -4.58
N GLU A 152 6.93 9.34 -5.14
CA GLU A 152 7.86 10.21 -4.39
C GLU A 152 7.17 11.14 -3.37
N SER A 153 5.87 11.39 -3.52
CA SER A 153 5.09 12.22 -2.59
C SER A 153 4.47 11.44 -1.43
N LEU A 154 4.56 10.10 -1.48
CA LEU A 154 4.01 9.24 -0.45
C LEU A 154 4.92 9.25 0.79
N CYS A 155 4.31 9.10 1.96
CA CYS A 155 5.01 8.84 3.21
C CYS A 155 5.69 7.46 3.21
N CYS A 156 6.71 7.30 4.06
CA CYS A 156 7.52 6.08 4.09
C CYS A 156 6.74 4.79 4.33
N SER A 157 5.71 4.79 5.17
CA SER A 157 4.91 3.59 5.39
C SER A 157 4.24 3.10 4.11
N VAL A 158 3.67 4.01 3.33
CA VAL A 158 2.98 3.68 2.08
C VAL A 158 4.00 3.39 0.96
N GLN A 159 5.08 4.16 0.84
CA GLN A 159 6.17 3.85 -0.11
C GLN A 159 6.71 2.44 0.11
N ASN A 160 7.03 2.10 1.36
CA ASN A 160 7.55 0.78 1.71
C ASN A 160 6.56 -0.33 1.35
N THR A 161 5.25 -0.13 1.55
CA THR A 161 4.24 -1.08 1.12
C THR A 161 4.17 -1.22 -0.41
N MET A 162 4.27 -0.12 -1.18
CA MET A 162 4.30 -0.22 -2.65
C MET A 162 5.54 -1.01 -3.12
N VAL A 163 6.69 -0.82 -2.48
CA VAL A 163 7.91 -1.59 -2.76
C VAL A 163 7.75 -3.05 -2.36
N ASP A 164 7.15 -3.35 -1.21
CA ASP A 164 6.89 -4.72 -0.74
C ASP A 164 5.94 -5.47 -1.70
N MET A 165 4.89 -4.80 -2.19
CA MET A 165 4.00 -5.32 -3.23
C MET A 165 4.77 -5.62 -4.52
N SER A 166 5.57 -4.67 -5.01
CA SER A 166 6.43 -4.88 -6.20
C SER A 166 7.42 -6.02 -6.01
N PHE A 167 8.02 -6.14 -4.83
CA PHE A 167 8.96 -7.21 -4.50
C PHE A 167 8.30 -8.59 -4.55
N THR A 168 7.09 -8.69 -3.99
CA THR A 168 6.33 -9.95 -3.89
C THR A 168 5.73 -10.39 -5.22
N LEU A 169 5.12 -9.44 -5.94
CA LEU A 169 4.30 -9.70 -7.11
C LEU A 169 5.10 -9.56 -8.41
N GLY A 170 6.17 -8.76 -8.39
CA GLY A 170 6.83 -8.23 -9.59
C GLY A 170 6.01 -7.11 -10.25
N GLY A 171 6.69 -6.22 -10.98
CA GLY A 171 6.04 -5.06 -11.60
C GLY A 171 4.89 -5.40 -12.55
N SER A 172 4.98 -6.48 -13.32
CA SER A 172 3.91 -6.86 -14.26
C SER A 172 2.61 -7.26 -13.58
N SER A 173 2.68 -7.97 -12.45
CA SER A 173 1.49 -8.31 -11.68
C SER A 173 1.00 -7.12 -10.86
N PHE A 174 1.91 -6.30 -10.30
CA PHE A 174 1.50 -5.10 -9.56
C PHE A 174 0.78 -4.08 -10.45
N ARG A 175 1.19 -3.92 -11.73
CA ARG A 175 0.50 -3.05 -12.71
C ARG A 175 -0.97 -3.40 -12.95
N GLN A 176 -1.43 -4.60 -12.60
CA GLN A 176 -2.83 -5.00 -12.77
C GLN A 176 -3.74 -4.37 -11.70
N PHE A 177 -3.18 -3.84 -10.61
CA PHE A 177 -3.90 -3.19 -9.51
C PHE A 177 -4.28 -1.74 -9.87
N THR A 178 -4.95 -1.54 -11.01
CA THR A 178 -5.20 -0.21 -11.58
C THR A 178 -6.16 0.65 -10.75
N THR A 179 -7.17 0.06 -10.13
CA THR A 179 -8.11 0.77 -9.24
C THR A 179 -7.42 1.20 -7.95
N PHE A 180 -6.76 0.27 -7.28
CA PHE A 180 -5.87 0.53 -6.14
C PHE A 180 -4.87 1.66 -6.41
N ALA A 181 -4.14 1.61 -7.53
CA ALA A 181 -3.16 2.64 -7.90
C ALA A 181 -3.81 4.02 -8.01
N LYS A 182 -4.98 4.12 -8.66
CA LYS A 182 -5.76 5.38 -8.74
C LYS A 182 -6.18 5.89 -7.36
N PHE A 183 -6.53 5.00 -6.42
CA PHE A 183 -6.85 5.40 -5.06
C PHE A 183 -5.61 5.90 -4.30
N ILE A 184 -4.46 5.24 -4.44
CA ILE A 184 -3.18 5.72 -3.87
C ILE A 184 -2.83 7.10 -4.41
N GLU A 185 -2.90 7.30 -5.73
CA GLU A 185 -2.54 8.58 -6.37
C GLU A 185 -3.45 9.74 -5.96
N ARG A 186 -4.70 9.42 -5.63
CA ARG A 186 -5.67 10.39 -5.09
C ARG A 186 -5.62 10.50 -3.57
N GLN A 187 -4.75 9.72 -2.92
CA GLN A 187 -4.63 9.64 -1.47
C GLN A 187 -5.94 9.20 -0.78
N TRP A 188 -6.72 8.35 -1.45
CA TRP A 188 -7.94 7.75 -0.91
C TRP A 188 -7.59 6.50 -0.11
N TRP A 189 -6.86 6.70 0.98
CA TRP A 189 -6.15 5.65 1.72
C TRP A 189 -7.02 4.48 2.16
N LYS A 190 -8.16 4.78 2.77
CA LYS A 190 -9.09 3.77 3.26
C LYS A 190 -9.67 2.94 2.10
N MET A 191 -10.10 3.60 1.01
CA MET A 191 -10.59 2.92 -0.19
C MET A 191 -9.50 2.09 -0.87
N ALA A 192 -8.25 2.57 -0.90
CA ALA A 192 -7.11 1.84 -1.44
C ALA A 192 -6.88 0.54 -0.65
N GLY A 193 -6.86 0.60 0.68
CA GLY A 193 -6.70 -0.62 1.47
C GLY A 193 -7.88 -1.58 1.31
N ASP A 194 -9.12 -1.09 1.29
CA ASP A 194 -10.30 -1.94 1.11
C ASP A 194 -10.33 -2.61 -0.27
N ASP A 195 -9.99 -1.88 -1.34
CA ASP A 195 -9.82 -2.43 -2.70
C ASP A 195 -8.75 -3.54 -2.73
N LEU A 196 -7.63 -3.34 -2.03
CA LEU A 196 -6.58 -4.35 -1.93
C LEU A 196 -7.10 -5.62 -1.23
N THR A 197 -7.92 -5.50 -0.19
CA THR A 197 -8.47 -6.66 0.54
C THR A 197 -9.42 -7.54 -0.27
N VAL A 198 -10.03 -7.02 -1.35
CA VAL A 198 -10.88 -7.83 -2.23
C VAL A 198 -10.12 -8.44 -3.42
N SER A 199 -8.82 -8.19 -3.51
CA SER A 199 -7.97 -8.69 -4.60
C SER A 199 -7.73 -10.21 -4.53
N LYS A 200 -7.25 -10.79 -5.63
CA LYS A 200 -6.83 -12.20 -5.67
C LYS A 200 -5.70 -12.49 -4.68
N TRP A 201 -4.78 -11.55 -4.50
CA TRP A 201 -3.63 -11.71 -3.60
C TRP A 201 -4.07 -11.88 -2.14
N CYS A 202 -5.09 -11.14 -1.70
CA CYS A 202 -5.63 -11.24 -0.35
C CYS A 202 -6.56 -12.45 -0.12
N ASN A 203 -7.01 -13.15 -1.17
CA ASN A 203 -8.11 -14.12 -1.03
C ASN A 203 -7.88 -15.51 -1.67
N ALA A 204 -6.96 -15.64 -2.63
CA ALA A 204 -6.76 -16.90 -3.33
C ALA A 204 -5.94 -17.90 -2.49
N LYS A 205 -6.30 -19.19 -2.60
CA LYS A 205 -5.53 -20.27 -1.98
C LYS A 205 -4.09 -20.28 -2.51
N GLY A 206 -3.13 -20.50 -1.60
CA GLY A 206 -1.70 -20.51 -1.92
C GLY A 206 -1.04 -19.13 -2.00
N GLN A 207 -1.76 -18.06 -1.67
CA GLN A 207 -1.19 -16.72 -1.47
C GLN A 207 -0.85 -16.47 0.00
N ASP A 208 0.07 -15.55 0.26
CA ASP A 208 0.29 -15.00 1.61
C ASP A 208 -0.76 -13.93 1.93
N VAL A 209 -1.96 -14.40 2.28
CA VAL A 209 -3.10 -13.54 2.60
C VAL A 209 -2.81 -12.62 3.80
N ASN A 210 -1.99 -13.08 4.75
CA ASN A 210 -1.67 -12.31 5.94
C ASN A 210 -0.79 -11.11 5.60
N ARG A 211 0.17 -11.28 4.69
CA ARG A 211 0.98 -10.16 4.17
C ARG A 211 0.10 -9.14 3.45
N CYS A 212 -0.73 -9.59 2.52
CA CYS A 212 -1.65 -8.71 1.81
C CYS A 212 -2.54 -7.89 2.76
N HIS A 213 -3.09 -8.51 3.81
CA HIS A 213 -3.89 -7.80 4.81
C HIS A 213 -3.09 -6.82 5.69
N ARG A 214 -1.83 -7.12 6.04
CA ARG A 214 -0.95 -6.16 6.75
C ARG A 214 -0.68 -4.94 5.89
N ASP A 215 -0.36 -5.16 4.62
CA ASP A 215 -0.09 -4.10 3.64
C ASP A 215 -1.33 -3.25 3.38
N ALA A 216 -2.49 -3.90 3.20
CA ALA A 216 -3.78 -3.22 3.09
C ALA A 216 -4.07 -2.37 4.32
N ALA A 217 -3.76 -2.84 5.53
CA ALA A 217 -3.95 -2.07 6.76
C ALA A 217 -2.98 -0.88 6.87
N ILE A 218 -1.74 -1.01 6.40
CA ILE A 218 -0.78 0.12 6.34
C ILE A 218 -1.26 1.17 5.35
N VAL A 219 -1.70 0.75 4.15
CA VAL A 219 -2.26 1.64 3.14
C VAL A 219 -3.55 2.29 3.63
N ALA A 220 -4.44 1.50 4.23
CA ALA A 220 -5.65 1.98 4.88
C ALA A 220 -5.38 2.78 6.14
N LYS A 221 -4.12 3.03 6.56
CA LYS A 221 -3.74 4.07 7.53
C LYS A 221 -3.27 5.35 6.82
N GLY A 222 -2.72 5.21 5.62
CA GLY A 222 -2.30 6.30 4.77
C GLY A 222 -1.11 7.11 5.30
N CYS A 223 -0.98 8.31 4.76
CA CYS A 223 0.06 9.28 5.13
C CYS A 223 -0.40 10.30 6.17
N GLY A 224 -1.34 9.89 7.03
CA GLY A 224 -2.06 10.79 7.94
C GLY A 224 -3.23 11.48 7.23
N CYS A 225 -3.46 12.76 7.55
CA CYS A 225 -4.62 13.53 7.13
C CYS A 225 -4.46 14.22 5.75
N THR A 226 -3.76 13.61 4.80
CA THR A 226 -3.61 14.17 3.45
C THR A 226 -4.64 13.54 2.50
N GLY A 227 -5.43 14.36 1.79
CA GLY A 227 -6.42 13.92 0.81
C GLY A 227 -7.89 14.09 1.22
N GLN A 228 -8.82 13.88 0.27
CA GLN A 228 -10.27 14.08 0.46
C GLN A 228 -10.97 13.00 1.31
N TYR A 229 -10.38 11.82 1.43
CA TYR A 229 -10.95 10.68 2.17
C TYR A 229 -10.09 10.37 3.37
N SER A 230 -10.44 11.07 4.44
CA SER A 230 -9.68 11.10 5.65
C SER A 230 -10.04 9.91 6.54
N GLN A 231 -9.04 9.41 7.27
CA GLN A 231 -9.08 8.16 8.03
C GLN A 231 -10.06 8.16 9.21
N THR A 232 -10.29 9.34 9.79
CA THR A 232 -10.99 9.49 11.07
C THR A 232 -11.83 10.75 11.06
N CYS A 233 -13.13 10.52 11.24
CA CYS A 233 -14.18 11.54 11.33
C CYS A 233 -14.55 11.91 12.78
N THR A 234 -13.77 11.46 13.74
CA THR A 234 -13.99 11.80 15.15
C THR A 234 -13.73 13.29 15.35
N GLN A 235 -14.79 14.04 15.67
CA GLN A 235 -14.73 15.42 16.13
C GLN A 235 -13.76 15.50 17.32
N GLY A 236 -12.56 16.04 17.09
CA GLY A 236 -11.49 16.10 18.09
C GLY A 236 -10.14 16.49 17.47
N PRO A 237 -9.12 16.78 18.31
CA PRO A 237 -7.76 17.00 17.83
C PRO A 237 -7.28 15.73 17.12
N GLY A 238 -7.10 15.79 15.79
CA GLY A 238 -6.77 14.63 14.96
C GLY A 238 -7.86 14.22 13.96
N ALA A 239 -8.99 14.93 13.89
CA ALA A 239 -9.91 14.83 12.76
C ALA A 239 -9.16 15.22 11.48
N CYS A 240 -9.25 14.38 10.46
CA CYS A 240 -8.54 14.63 9.21
C CYS A 240 -9.39 15.41 8.19
N CYS A 241 -10.65 15.71 8.52
CA CYS A 241 -11.44 16.70 7.79
C CYS A 241 -11.10 18.11 8.28
N ALA A 242 -11.03 19.07 7.35
CA ALA A 242 -10.79 20.46 7.70
C ALA A 242 -11.95 21.01 8.55
N THR A 243 -11.70 22.11 9.27
CA THR A 243 -12.71 22.74 10.15
C THR A 243 -13.99 23.18 9.41
N ALA A 244 -13.93 23.30 8.08
CA ALA A 244 -15.05 23.67 7.23
C ALA A 244 -15.76 22.48 6.54
N GLU A 245 -15.44 21.25 6.92
CA GLU A 245 -15.93 20.03 6.26
C GLU A 245 -16.87 19.23 7.17
N SER A 246 -17.87 18.58 6.57
CA SER A 246 -18.76 17.62 7.25
C SER A 246 -18.27 16.20 7.02
N CYS A 247 -18.54 15.28 7.95
CA CYS A 247 -18.25 13.86 7.74
C CYS A 247 -19.48 13.11 7.25
N CYS A 248 -19.38 12.51 6.06
CA CYS A 248 -20.45 11.72 5.46
C CYS A 248 -20.08 10.24 5.47
N LYS A 249 -20.99 9.38 5.93
CA LYS A 249 -20.87 7.93 5.79
C LYS A 249 -21.34 7.49 4.41
N ALA A 250 -20.70 6.49 3.86
CA ALA A 250 -21.03 5.94 2.56
C ALA A 250 -20.68 4.47 2.50
N SER A 251 -21.52 3.65 1.86
CA SER A 251 -21.18 2.26 1.61
C SER A 251 -20.68 2.11 0.16
N PHE A 252 -19.58 1.40 -0.02
CA PHE A 252 -18.99 1.13 -1.33
C PHE A 252 -18.86 -0.37 -1.55
N THR A 253 -19.37 -0.84 -2.69
CA THR A 253 -19.25 -2.24 -3.10
C THR A 253 -18.10 -2.39 -4.09
N TYR A 254 -17.06 -3.10 -3.66
CA TYR A 254 -15.90 -3.40 -4.48
C TYR A 254 -16.10 -4.78 -5.12
N LYS A 255 -15.83 -4.86 -6.43
CA LYS A 255 -15.92 -6.08 -7.22
C LYS A 255 -14.51 -6.45 -7.68
N GLY A 256 -13.81 -7.24 -6.86
CA GLY A 256 -12.49 -7.75 -7.16
C GLY A 256 -12.52 -9.25 -7.42
N PHE A 257 -11.62 -9.99 -6.77
CA PHE A 257 -11.67 -11.45 -6.72
C PHE A 257 -12.86 -11.93 -5.89
N ILE A 258 -13.20 -11.18 -4.83
CA ILE A 258 -14.48 -11.28 -4.12
C ILE A 258 -15.28 -9.99 -4.28
N THR A 259 -16.60 -10.07 -4.09
CA THR A 259 -17.44 -8.87 -3.94
C THR A 259 -17.68 -8.60 -2.47
N LYS A 260 -17.39 -7.37 -2.03
CA LYS A 260 -17.62 -6.97 -0.64
C LYS A 260 -18.02 -5.50 -0.56
N THR A 261 -18.95 -5.20 0.35
CA THR A 261 -19.38 -3.85 0.68
C THR A 261 -18.68 -3.39 1.94
N PHE A 262 -18.13 -2.19 1.91
CA PHE A 262 -17.47 -1.56 3.05
C PHE A 262 -18.18 -0.26 3.37
N ASP A 263 -18.34 0.01 4.66
CA ASP A 263 -18.72 1.33 5.14
C ASP A 263 -17.46 2.20 5.21
N GLU A 264 -17.54 3.31 4.50
CA GLU A 264 -16.54 4.35 4.38
C GLU A 264 -17.05 5.62 5.06
N THR A 265 -16.11 6.45 5.49
CA THR A 265 -16.43 7.82 5.89
C THR A 265 -15.53 8.77 5.11
N GLY A 266 -16.12 9.80 4.51
CA GLY A 266 -15.43 10.80 3.70
C GLY A 266 -15.63 12.20 4.24
N CYS A 267 -14.71 13.10 3.89
CA CYS A 267 -14.87 14.53 4.17
C CYS A 267 -15.66 15.20 3.05
N CYS A 268 -16.63 15.99 3.45
CA CYS A 268 -17.55 16.70 2.58
C CYS A 268 -17.14 18.17 2.61
N PRO A 269 -16.87 18.83 1.46
CA PRO A 269 -16.31 20.18 1.40
C PRO A 269 -17.29 21.29 1.87
N PHE A 270 -18.41 20.90 2.49
CA PHE A 270 -19.43 21.79 3.01
C PHE A 270 -19.48 21.67 4.53
N THR A 271 -19.55 22.81 5.22
CA THR A 271 -19.67 22.90 6.69
C THR A 271 -20.96 22.26 7.21
N LYS A 272 -22.00 22.23 6.38
CA LYS A 272 -23.31 21.66 6.66
C LYS A 272 -23.79 20.80 5.48
N ALA A 273 -23.09 19.71 5.23
CA ALA A 273 -23.46 18.81 4.15
C ALA A 273 -24.66 17.94 4.56
N THR A 274 -25.59 17.71 3.63
CA THR A 274 -26.51 16.57 3.73
C THR A 274 -25.74 15.33 3.25
N CYS A 275 -25.58 14.36 4.14
CA CYS A 275 -24.85 13.12 3.88
C CYS A 275 -25.77 12.12 3.16
N CYS A 276 -25.58 11.91 1.86
CA CYS A 276 -26.33 10.91 1.12
C CYS A 276 -25.51 9.63 0.93
N THR A 277 -26.19 8.49 0.83
CA THR A 277 -25.55 7.17 0.60
C THR A 277 -24.66 7.20 -0.65
N HIS A 278 -23.62 6.36 -0.70
CA HIS A 278 -22.63 6.34 -1.80
C HIS A 278 -21.79 7.63 -1.94
N ASN A 279 -21.52 8.30 -0.81
CA ASN A 279 -20.61 9.43 -0.71
C ASN A 279 -21.03 10.64 -1.55
N LYS A 280 -22.33 10.89 -1.59
CA LYS A 280 -22.84 12.13 -2.16
C LYS A 280 -22.91 13.17 -1.07
N CYS A 281 -21.89 14.03 -1.07
CA CYS A 281 -21.85 15.25 -0.27
C CYS A 281 -22.79 16.26 -0.92
N CYS A 282 -23.95 16.48 -0.32
CA CYS A 282 -24.88 17.45 -0.86
C CYS A 282 -24.77 18.76 -0.08
N LYS A 283 -24.82 19.90 -0.79
CA LYS A 283 -24.71 21.24 -0.19
C LYS A 283 -25.88 21.51 0.75
N GLU A 284 -25.71 22.36 1.76
CA GLU A 284 -26.83 22.86 2.57
C GLU A 284 -28.01 23.32 1.69
N GLY A 285 -29.25 23.00 2.09
CA GLY A 285 -30.45 23.27 1.29
C GLY A 285 -30.74 22.21 0.20
N THR A 286 -30.19 21.01 0.35
CA THR A 286 -30.50 19.86 -0.51
C THR A 286 -30.87 18.63 0.32
N PHE A 287 -31.55 17.68 -0.31
CA PHE A 287 -31.90 16.38 0.27
C PHE A 287 -31.51 15.23 -0.67
N CYS A 288 -31.47 14.01 -0.13
CA CYS A 288 -31.07 12.81 -0.86
C CYS A 288 -32.24 12.26 -1.67
N CYS A 289 -32.02 12.10 -2.98
CA CYS A 289 -32.97 11.49 -3.90
C CYS A 289 -32.39 10.21 -4.52
N PRO A 290 -33.14 9.11 -4.62
CA PRO A 290 -34.35 8.82 -3.85
C PRO A 290 -34.05 8.67 -2.35
N THR A 291 -35.07 8.69 -1.50
CA THR A 291 -34.91 8.35 -0.08
C THR A 291 -34.47 6.89 0.07
N GLU A 292 -33.70 6.59 1.12
CA GLU A 292 -33.32 5.22 1.43
C GLU A 292 -34.55 4.29 1.49
N PRO A 293 -34.43 3.03 1.04
CA PRO A 293 -33.20 2.31 0.70
C PRO A 293 -32.77 2.41 -0.78
N ALA A 294 -33.41 3.25 -1.59
CA ALA A 294 -33.15 3.27 -3.03
C ALA A 294 -31.80 3.95 -3.37
N VAL A 295 -31.04 3.34 -4.30
CA VAL A 295 -29.65 3.68 -4.62
C VAL A 295 -29.39 3.58 -6.13
N PRO A 296 -28.47 4.37 -6.73
CA PRO A 296 -27.64 5.41 -6.10
C PRO A 296 -28.44 6.68 -5.78
N THR A 297 -28.02 7.42 -4.76
CA THR A 297 -28.63 8.72 -4.44
C THR A 297 -27.93 9.87 -5.18
N TYR A 298 -28.64 10.98 -5.35
CA TYR A 298 -28.17 12.25 -5.90
C TYR A 298 -28.77 13.42 -5.10
N CYS A 299 -28.17 14.60 -5.25
CA CYS A 299 -28.54 15.79 -4.48
C CYS A 299 -29.64 16.56 -5.20
N CYS A 300 -30.80 16.73 -4.55
CA CYS A 300 -31.85 17.61 -5.06
C CYS A 300 -31.99 18.88 -4.22
N PRO A 301 -32.08 20.06 -4.85
CA PRO A 301 -32.44 21.29 -4.15
C PRO A 301 -33.81 21.15 -3.50
N VAL A 302 -34.01 21.77 -2.34
CA VAL A 302 -35.32 21.80 -1.66
C VAL A 302 -36.45 22.36 -2.53
N ASP A 303 -36.15 23.21 -3.51
CA ASP A 303 -37.12 23.77 -4.46
C ASP A 303 -37.56 22.78 -5.56
N TYR A 304 -36.95 21.58 -5.60
CA TYR A 304 -37.25 20.49 -6.53
C TYR A 304 -37.34 19.17 -5.76
N PRO A 305 -38.38 18.98 -4.93
CA PRO A 305 -38.47 17.89 -3.97
C PRO A 305 -38.73 16.51 -4.60
N ASN A 306 -39.06 16.43 -5.89
CA ASN A 306 -39.41 15.17 -6.53
C ASN A 306 -38.19 14.51 -7.17
N CYS A 307 -37.96 13.25 -6.83
CA CYS A 307 -36.90 12.43 -7.42
C CYS A 307 -37.41 11.82 -8.73
N LEU A 308 -36.97 12.35 -9.86
CA LEU A 308 -37.35 11.87 -11.19
C LEU A 308 -36.38 10.77 -11.68
N PRO A 309 -36.79 9.99 -12.71
CA PRO A 309 -35.88 9.08 -13.41
C PRO A 309 -34.64 9.80 -13.97
N ASN A 310 -33.57 9.04 -14.22
CA ASN A 310 -32.31 9.56 -14.78
C ASN A 310 -31.60 10.62 -13.92
N GLN A 311 -31.74 10.54 -12.58
CA GLN A 311 -31.07 11.43 -11.62
C GLN A 311 -31.45 12.91 -11.79
N ARG A 312 -32.73 13.18 -12.03
CA ARG A 312 -33.28 14.55 -12.19
C ARG A 312 -34.14 14.94 -11.01
N CYS A 313 -34.12 16.22 -10.66
CA CYS A 313 -35.00 16.79 -9.64
C CYS A 313 -36.15 17.53 -10.33
N GLY A 314 -37.36 17.38 -9.80
CA GLY A 314 -38.57 18.01 -10.34
C GLY A 314 -39.42 18.69 -9.29
N ARG A 315 -40.32 19.55 -9.74
CA ARG A 315 -41.43 20.13 -8.97
C ARG A 315 -42.68 19.25 -9.11
N GLY A 316 -43.72 19.55 -8.32
CA GLY A 316 -44.99 18.80 -8.31
C GLY A 316 -45.59 18.56 -9.69
N ASP A 317 -45.39 19.51 -10.60
CA ASP A 317 -45.98 19.50 -11.94
C ASP A 317 -45.14 18.72 -12.97
N ASP A 318 -43.88 18.38 -12.67
CA ASP A 318 -42.97 17.68 -13.59
C ASP A 318 -43.24 16.16 -13.68
N VAL A 319 -44.25 15.65 -12.96
CA VAL A 319 -44.56 14.20 -12.86
C VAL A 319 -45.46 13.72 -14.02
N ILE A 320 -45.93 14.61 -14.89
CA ILE A 320 -46.99 14.29 -15.85
C ILE A 320 -46.53 14.57 -17.29
N GLU A 321 -45.74 13.69 -17.89
CA GLU A 321 -45.65 13.54 -19.37
C GLU A 321 -44.73 12.34 -19.70
N GLY A 322 -45.26 11.11 -19.66
CA GLY A 322 -44.42 9.95 -19.95
C GLY A 322 -45.08 8.59 -20.14
N PHE A 323 -46.41 8.46 -20.04
CA PHE A 323 -47.11 7.20 -20.33
C PHE A 323 -48.45 7.48 -21.04
N THR A 324 -48.40 8.01 -22.26
CA THR A 324 -49.52 7.84 -23.19
C THR A 324 -49.26 6.55 -23.96
N ILE A 325 -49.92 5.47 -23.54
CA ILE A 325 -49.97 4.21 -24.29
C ILE A 325 -50.77 4.48 -25.56
N HIS A 326 -50.09 4.67 -26.69
CA HIS A 326 -50.74 4.62 -28.00
C HIS A 326 -51.09 3.16 -28.30
N HIS A 327 -52.32 2.76 -27.96
CA HIS A 327 -52.96 1.61 -28.60
C HIS A 327 -53.38 2.02 -30.01
N HIS A 328 -52.58 1.66 -31.01
CA HIS A 328 -53.08 1.54 -32.38
C HIS A 328 -53.65 0.13 -32.54
N GLY A 329 -54.96 0.06 -32.78
CA GLY A 329 -55.64 -1.11 -33.32
C GLY A 329 -55.39 -1.29 -34.81
#